data_AF-A0A091PLH4-F1
#
_entry.id   AF-A0A091PLH4-F1
#
_cell.length_a   1.000
_cell.length_b   1.000
_cell.length_c   1.000
_cell.angle_alpha   90.00
_cell.angle_beta   90.00
_cell.angle_gamma   90.00
#
_symmetry.space_group_name_H-M   'P 1'
#
loop_
_entity.id
_entity.type
_entity.pdbx_description
1 polymer ?
#
loop_
_entity_poly.entity_id
_entity_poly.type
_entity_poly.pdbx_seq_one_letter_code
_entity_poly.pdbx_strand_id
1 'polypeptide(L)' 'RLQQGGFRLDIRKQFFTMRVVRHWNRMPREAVGASSLEVFKIRSDEVLSNLV' A
#
# COMPACT_ATOMS: atom_id res chain seq x y z
N ARG A 1 24.77 -11.83 10.23
CA ARG A 1 24.43 -12.21 8.83
C ARG A 1 22.91 -12.09 8.66
N LEU A 2 22.38 -10.91 8.29
CA LEU A 2 20.94 -10.62 8.19
C LEU A 2 20.42 -10.49 6.74
N GLN A 3 21.31 -10.68 5.75
CA GLN A 3 21.05 -10.37 4.35
C GLN A 3 20.03 -11.33 3.69
N GLN A 4 19.74 -12.48 4.30
CA GLN A 4 18.77 -13.45 3.76
C GLN A 4 17.31 -13.10 4.12
N GLY A 5 17.10 -12.36 5.22
CA GLY A 5 15.76 -11.94 5.66
C GLY A 5 15.21 -10.78 4.83
N GLY A 6 16.09 -9.80 4.49
CA GLY A 6 15.73 -8.63 3.68
C GLY A 6 15.26 -9.01 2.28
N PHE A 7 15.97 -9.92 1.60
CA PHE A 7 15.58 -10.40 0.27
C PHE A 7 14.17 -11.01 0.25
N ARG A 8 13.83 -11.81 1.26
CA ARG A 8 12.49 -12.41 1.38
C ARG A 8 11.42 -11.37 1.71
N LEU A 9 11.79 -10.33 2.46
CA LEU A 9 10.89 -9.24 2.83
C LEU A 9 10.62 -8.31 1.63
N ASP A 10 11.65 -7.99 0.85
CA ASP A 10 11.54 -7.16 -0.36
C ASP A 10 10.73 -7.84 -1.44
N ILE A 11 10.91 -9.15 -1.64
CA ILE A 11 10.06 -9.94 -2.54
C ILE A 11 8.60 -9.91 -2.07
N ARG A 12 8.34 -10.08 -0.76
CA ARG A 12 6.97 -9.99 -0.23
C ARG A 12 6.38 -8.60 -0.43
N LYS A 13 7.14 -7.53 -0.19
CA LYS A 13 6.70 -6.14 -0.42
C LYS A 13 6.34 -5.90 -1.89
N GLN A 14 7.20 -6.30 -2.82
CA GLN A 14 6.97 -6.18 -4.26
C GLN A 14 5.73 -6.97 -4.70
N PHE A 15 5.60 -8.22 -4.23
CA PHE A 15 4.46 -9.08 -4.55
C PHE A 15 3.14 -8.53 -3.99
N PHE A 16 3.15 -8.03 -2.76
CA PHE A 16 1.97 -7.42 -2.14
C PHE A 16 1.52 -6.18 -2.91
N THR A 17 2.46 -5.32 -3.30
CA THR A 17 2.19 -4.12 -4.11
C THR A 17 1.56 -4.49 -5.44
N MET A 18 2.12 -5.46 -6.18
CA MET A 18 1.53 -5.92 -7.45
C MET A 18 0.14 -6.53 -7.25
N ARG A 19 -0.09 -7.26 -6.16
CA ARG A 19 -1.41 -7.86 -5.85
C ARG A 19 -2.45 -6.80 -5.56
N VAL A 20 -2.10 -5.80 -4.75
CA VAL A 20 -2.97 -4.67 -4.40
C VAL A 20 -3.29 -3.85 -5.65
N VAL A 21 -2.29 -3.51 -6.47
CA VAL A 21 -2.50 -2.76 -7.72
C VAL A 21 -3.39 -3.54 -8.69
N ARG A 22 -3.19 -4.85 -8.86
CA ARG A 22 -4.05 -5.68 -9.72
C ARG A 22 -5.49 -5.77 -9.19
N HIS A 23 -5.66 -5.86 -7.87
CA HIS A 23 -6.98 -5.92 -7.25
C HIS A 23 -7.71 -4.57 -7.36
N TRP A 24 -6.97 -3.47 -7.20
CA TRP A 24 -7.45 -2.10 -7.39
C TRP A 24 -7.93 -1.85 -8.82
N ASN A 25 -7.17 -2.30 -9.82
CA ASN A 25 -7.57 -2.20 -11.24
C ASN A 25 -8.80 -3.05 -11.61
N ARG A 26 -9.20 -4.00 -10.75
CA ARG A 26 -10.38 -4.85 -10.94
C ARG A 26 -11.57 -4.43 -10.09
N MET A 27 -11.40 -3.47 -9.18
CA MET A 27 -12.51 -2.96 -8.37
C MET A 27 -13.35 -1.96 -9.18
N PRO A 28 -14.68 -1.93 -8.95
CA PRO A 28 -15.55 -0.88 -9.48
C PRO A 28 -15.01 0.49 -9.08
N ARG A 29 -14.93 1.41 -10.04
CA ARG A 29 -14.42 2.77 -9.82
C ARG A 29 -15.24 3.52 -8.75
N GLU A 30 -16.51 3.13 -8.57
CA GLU A 30 -17.40 3.61 -7.51
C GLU A 30 -17.06 3.03 -6.12
N ALA A 31 -16.61 1.78 -6.03
CA ALA A 31 -16.16 1.16 -4.77
C ALA A 31 -14.81 1.71 -4.29
N VAL A 32 -14.01 2.17 -5.25
CA VAL A 32 -12.79 2.97 -5.08
C VAL A 32 -13.11 4.46 -4.89
N GLY A 33 -14.40 4.83 -4.95
CA GLY A 33 -14.89 6.19 -5.02
C GLY A 33 -14.29 7.11 -3.97
N ALA A 34 -13.60 8.14 -4.46
CA ALA A 34 -13.16 9.41 -3.88
C ALA A 34 -13.03 9.48 -2.36
N SER A 35 -14.12 9.29 -1.61
CA SER A 35 -14.17 9.40 -0.15
C SER A 35 -13.25 8.42 0.57
N SER A 36 -13.16 7.15 0.15
CA SER A 36 -12.33 6.15 0.88
C SER A 36 -10.84 6.36 0.63
N LEU A 37 -10.47 6.72 -0.60
CA LEU A 37 -9.09 6.97 -0.99
C LEU A 37 -8.56 8.29 -0.41
N GLU A 38 -9.39 9.34 -0.39
CA GLU A 38 -9.03 10.64 0.15
C GLU A 38 -8.86 10.58 1.67
N VAL A 39 -9.78 9.90 2.37
CA VAL A 39 -9.64 9.62 3.81
C VAL A 39 -8.43 8.73 4.09
N PHE A 40 -8.16 7.74 3.24
CA PHE A 40 -6.97 6.88 3.39
C PHE A 40 -5.65 7.65 3.17
N LYS A 41 -5.63 8.59 2.22
CA LYS A 41 -4.48 9.49 1.99
C LYS A 41 -4.27 10.42 3.18
N ILE A 42 -5.32 11.09 3.67
CA ILE A 42 -5.22 11.99 4.84
C ILE A 42 -4.65 11.24 6.05
N ARG A 43 -5.16 10.04 6.34
CA ARG A 43 -4.64 9.22 7.45
C ARG A 43 -3.21 8.73 7.22
N SER A 44 -2.81 8.45 5.98
CA SER A 44 -1.43 8.08 5.68
C SER A 44 -0.48 9.26 5.84
N ASP A 45 -0.85 10.43 5.36
CA ASP A 45 -0.04 11.65 5.46
C ASP A 45 0.14 12.08 6.92
N GLU A 46 -0.91 11.95 7.75
CA GLU A 46 -0.84 12.19 9.20
C GLU A 46 0.11 11.21 9.91
N VAL A 47 0.05 9.92 9.58
CA VAL A 47 0.95 8.92 10.18
C VAL A 47 2.41 9.16 9.75
N LEU A 48 2.63 9.53 8.49
CA LEU A 48 3.97 9.82 7.98
C LEU A 48 4.53 11.13 8.53
N SER A 49 3.71 12.16 8.77
CA SER A 49 4.18 13.41 9.39
C SER A 49 4.55 13.23 10.85
N ASN A 50 3.89 12.31 11.56
CA ASN A 50 4.19 11.99 12.96
C ASN A 50 5.42 11.09 13.14
N LEU A 51 6.02 10.59 12.05
CA LEU A 51 7.22 9.76 12.07
C LEU A 51 8.51 10.57 11.79
N VAL A 52 8.40 11.86 11.45
CA VAL A 52 9.52 12.82 11.27
C VAL A 52 9.79 13.54 12.58
#